data_AF-A0A9D9XYE0-F1
#
_entry.id   AF-A0A9D9XYE0-F1
#
_cell.length_a   1.000
_cell.length_b   1.000
_cell.length_c   1.000
_cell.angle_alpha   90.00
_cell.angle_beta   90.00
_cell.angle_gamma   90.00
#
_symmetry.space_group_name_H-M   'P 1'
#
loop_
_entity.id
_entity.type
_entity.pdbx_description
1 polymer ?
#
loop_
_entity_poly.entity_id
_entity_poly.type
_entity_poly.pdbx_seq_one_letter_code
_entity_poly.pdbx_strand_id
1 'polypeptide(L)' 'MAIGYTEPQAGTDLAALRTRAVREGDHYVISGQKVFTSLAHLADYVFLAVRTGDPATHPRHKGISTASR' A
#
# COMPACT_ATOMS: atom_id res chain seq x y z
N MET A 1 4.32 15.85 2.29
CA MET A 1 3.57 14.62 2.63
C MET A 1 2.55 14.33 1.54
N ALA A 2 2.39 13.05 1.14
CA ALA A 2 1.39 12.61 0.17
C ALA A 2 0.70 11.29 0.60
N ILE A 3 -0.43 10.94 -0.05
CA ILE A 3 -1.23 9.75 0.25
C ILE A 3 -1.36 8.87 -1.00
N GLY A 4 -0.73 7.70 -1.00
CA GLY A 4 -0.70 6.76 -2.12
C GLY A 4 -1.59 5.54 -1.89
N TYR A 5 -2.90 5.72 -2.06
CA TYR A 5 -3.88 4.64 -1.82
C TYR A 5 -4.30 3.97 -3.13
N THR A 6 -4.69 4.76 -4.12
CA THR A 6 -5.24 4.31 -5.40
C THR A 6 -4.23 3.52 -6.22
N GLU A 7 -4.68 2.39 -6.78
CA GLU A 7 -3.96 1.57 -7.75
C GLU A 7 -4.74 1.56 -9.07
N PRO A 8 -4.11 1.24 -10.22
CA PRO A 8 -4.80 1.19 -11.51
C PRO A 8 -6.09 0.35 -11.49
N GLN A 9 -6.09 -0.73 -10.71
CA GLN A 9 -7.20 -1.66 -10.54
C GLN A 9 -8.02 -1.47 -9.24
N ALA A 10 -7.64 -0.52 -8.38
CA ALA A 10 -8.27 -0.34 -7.06
C ALA A 10 -8.40 1.15 -6.70
N GLY A 11 -9.61 1.69 -6.86
CA GLY A 11 -10.00 3.03 -6.41
C GLY A 11 -10.97 2.93 -5.24
N THR A 12 -12.28 3.02 -5.53
CA THR A 12 -13.34 2.94 -4.52
C THR A 12 -13.32 1.62 -3.73
N ASP A 13 -13.07 0.48 -4.39
CA ASP A 13 -12.81 -0.80 -3.71
C ASP A 13 -11.33 -0.88 -3.28
N LEU A 14 -10.98 -0.19 -2.19
CA LEU A 14 -9.62 -0.22 -1.64
C LEU A 14 -9.20 -1.64 -1.22
N ALA A 15 -10.14 -2.49 -0.84
CA ALA A 15 -9.86 -3.88 -0.47
C ALA A 15 -9.37 -4.74 -1.65
N ALA A 16 -9.50 -4.27 -2.89
CA ALA A 16 -8.94 -4.88 -4.09
C ALA A 16 -7.45 -4.54 -4.33
N LEU A 17 -6.85 -3.67 -3.51
CA LEU A 17 -5.44 -3.33 -3.65
C LEU A 17 -4.52 -4.56 -3.59
N ARG A 18 -3.45 -4.51 -4.36
CA ARG A 18 -2.47 -5.57 -4.57
C ARG A 18 -1.07 -5.19 -4.13
N THR A 19 -0.75 -3.91 -3.90
CA THR A 19 0.54 -3.52 -3.32
C THR A 19 0.78 -4.29 -2.03
N ARG A 20 1.94 -4.91 -1.88
CA ARG A 20 2.28 -5.76 -0.74
C ARG A 20 3.48 -5.21 0.01
N ALA A 21 3.50 -5.43 1.32
CA ALA A 21 4.65 -5.23 2.18
C ALA A 21 5.08 -6.58 2.77
N VAL A 22 6.29 -7.01 2.45
CA VAL A 22 6.90 -8.24 2.97
C VAL A 22 7.96 -7.85 4.00
N ARG A 23 7.94 -8.49 5.18
CA ARG A 23 8.93 -8.21 6.23
C ARG A 23 10.25 -8.91 5.90
N GLU A 24 11.33 -8.16 5.83
CA GLU A 24 12.69 -8.65 5.63
C GLU A 24 13.57 -8.14 6.79
N GLY A 25 13.87 -9.02 7.75
CA GLY A 25 14.62 -8.65 8.95
C GLY A 25 13.88 -7.62 9.81
N ASP A 26 14.39 -6.39 9.86
CA ASP A 26 13.89 -5.26 10.64
C ASP A 26 13.05 -4.26 9.83
N HIS A 27 12.95 -4.43 8.51
CA HIS A 27 12.22 -3.54 7.62
C HIS A 27 11.19 -4.27 6.77
N TYR A 28 10.41 -3.49 6.00
CA TYR A 28 9.46 -4.01 5.03
C TYR A 28 9.88 -3.62 3.62
N VAL A 29 9.87 -4.58 2.71
CA VAL A 29 9.99 -4.37 1.26
C VAL A 29 8.61 -4.24 0.66
N ILE A 30 8.34 -3.10 0.03
CA ILE A 30 7.04 -2.78 -0.56
C ILE A 30 7.13 -2.90 -2.09
N SER A 31 6.19 -3.62 -2.69
CA SER A 31 6.09 -3.78 -4.14
C SER A 31 4.65 -3.61 -4.62
N GLY A 32 4.46 -2.75 -5.62
CA GLY A 32 3.16 -2.44 -6.21
C GLY A 32 3.18 -1.15 -7.01
N GLN A 33 2.02 -0.75 -7.53
CA GLN A 33 1.85 0.46 -8.33
C GLN A 33 0.76 1.35 -7.73
N LYS A 34 1.09 2.62 -7.53
CA LYS A 34 0.16 3.66 -7.09
C LYS A 34 -0.03 4.69 -8.18
N VAL A 35 -1.25 5.22 -8.27
CA VAL A 35 -1.62 6.26 -9.23
C VAL A 35 -2.43 7.35 -8.54
N PHE A 36 -2.56 8.50 -9.21
CA PHE A 36 -3.34 9.65 -8.72
C PHE A 36 -2.92 10.15 -7.32
N THR A 37 -1.63 10.04 -7.00
CA THR A 37 -1.06 10.54 -5.73
C THR A 37 -0.68 12.00 -5.87
N SER A 38 -1.51 12.90 -5.34
CA SER A 38 -1.27 14.35 -5.37
C SER A 38 0.04 14.72 -4.68
N LEU A 39 0.80 15.63 -5.31
CA LEU A 39 2.06 16.19 -4.78
C LEU A 39 3.15 15.16 -4.45
N ALA A 40 3.07 13.92 -4.97
CA ALA A 40 4.02 12.85 -4.66
C ALA A 40 5.49 13.25 -4.91
N HIS A 41 5.74 14.01 -5.97
CA HIS A 41 7.07 14.46 -6.38
C HIS A 41 7.68 15.53 -5.46
N LEU A 42 6.89 16.15 -4.57
CA LEU A 42 7.35 17.18 -3.62
C LEU A 42 7.31 16.67 -2.18
N ALA A 43 6.91 15.42 -1.94
CA ALA A 43 6.66 14.92 -0.60
C ALA A 43 7.88 14.23 -0.01
N ASP A 44 8.28 14.63 1.21
CA ASP A 44 9.31 13.91 1.98
C ASP A 44 8.83 12.54 2.47
N TYR A 45 7.52 12.45 2.73
CA TYR A 45 6.86 11.24 3.23
C TYR A 45 5.62 10.89 2.41
N VAL A 46 5.42 9.60 2.14
CA VAL A 46 4.21 9.08 1.49
C VAL A 46 3.57 8.01 2.35
N PHE A 47 2.29 8.22 2.71
CA PHE A 47 1.48 7.20 3.37
C PHE A 47 0.86 6.27 2.33
N LEU A 48 1.24 5.00 2.37
CA LEU A 48 0.81 3.97 1.42
C LEU A 48 -0.17 3.01 2.09
N ALA A 49 -1.28 2.71 1.42
CA ALA A 49 -2.11 1.56 1.76
C ALA A 49 -1.50 0.30 1.12
N VAL A 50 -1.11 -0.66 1.94
CA VAL A 50 -0.42 -1.89 1.50
C VAL A 50 -1.07 -3.12 2.13
N ARG A 51 -0.91 -4.26 1.47
CA ARG A 51 -1.31 -5.55 2.02
C ARG A 51 -0.18 -6.17 2.83
N THR A 52 -0.46 -6.53 4.08
CA THR A 52 0.42 -7.29 4.96
C THR A 52 -0.19 -8.67 5.24
N GLY A 53 0.65 -9.65 5.55
CA GLY A 53 0.23 -11.05 5.73
C GLY A 53 0.03 -11.81 4.41
N ASP A 54 -0.18 -13.12 4.52
CA ASP A 54 -0.39 -13.99 3.36
C ASP A 54 -1.84 -13.85 2.84
N PRO A 55 -2.05 -13.46 1.57
CA PRO A 55 -3.38 -13.38 0.97
C PRO A 55 -4.16 -14.70 0.98
N ALA A 56 -3.48 -15.85 1.09
CA ALA A 56 -4.11 -17.15 1.20
C ALA A 56 -4.72 -17.41 2.60
N THR A 57 -4.23 -16.72 3.64
CA THR A 57 -4.62 -16.96 5.03
C THR A 57 -5.44 -15.84 5.65
N HIS A 58 -5.41 -14.62 5.08
CA HIS A 58 -6.11 -13.46 5.62
C HIS A 58 -7.29 -13.01 4.73
N PRO A 59 -8.50 -12.82 5.29
CA PRO A 59 -9.63 -12.24 4.55
C PRO A 59 -9.25 -10.91 3.90
N ARG A 60 -9.71 -10.64 2.67
CA ARG A 60 -9.36 -9.44 1.87
C ARG A 60 -9.44 -8.12 2.65
N HIS A 61 -10.39 -8.01 3.59
CA HIS A 61 -10.65 -6.83 4.40
C HIS A 61 -9.80 -6.73 5.69
N LYS A 62 -9.07 -7.78 6.09
CA LYS A 62 -8.25 -7.83 7.32
C LYS A 62 -6.73 -7.84 7.09
N GLY A 63 -6.28 -7.37 5.93
CA GLY A 63 -4.86 -7.37 5.57
C GLY A 63 -4.32 -6.05 5.08
N ILE A 64 -5.03 -4.93 5.27
CA ILE A 64 -4.56 -3.60 4.84
C ILE A 64 -3.90 -2.89 6.01
N SER A 65 -2.68 -2.41 5.79
CA SER A 65 -1.91 -1.60 6.74
C SER A 65 -1.46 -0.31 6.05
N THR A 66 -1.18 0.71 6.85
CA THR A 66 -0.52 1.93 6.38
C THR A 66 0.99 1.82 6.59
N ALA A 67 1.76 2.18 5.58
CA ALA A 67 3.21 2.30 5.67
C ALA A 67 3.62 3.74 5.31
N SER A 68 4.62 4.26 6.00
CA SER A 68 5.26 5.54 5.66
C SER A 68 6.76 5.33 5.60
N ARG A 69 7.39 5.87 4.57
CA ARG A 69 8.84 6.11 4.55
C ARG A 69 9.06 7.60 4.66
#